data_AF-A0A8J3CKJ4-F1
#
_entry.id   AF-A0A8J3CKJ4-F1
#
_cell.length_a   1.000
_cell.length_b   1.000
_cell.length_c   1.000
_cell.angle_alpha   90.00
_cell.angle_beta   90.00
_cell.angle_gamma   90.00
#
_symmetry.space_group_name_H-M   'P 1'
#
loop_
_entity.id
_entity.type
_entity.pdbx_description
1 polymer ?
#
loop_
_entity_poly.entity_id
_entity_poly.type
_entity_poly.pdbx_seq_one_letter_code
_entity_poly.pdbx_strand_id
1 'polypeptide(L)'
;MTAACVVPHCGRPAPGAHLCPGCRDRLVADLRDIAKHHPDGQPSLIAELDTTLARLAKTTAGRSGVRSRNADTPLPYHPGAAEARYVLTNTITTWARDVAETNPHLTFTADSVEAAAAWLAQFPNLLAIHPAAAELHDEITSAAHLARRVIDHAVDTRIYLGRCGDIAGRHGCPGVVYARRRADTGTCDTCGDEHDVHTRRAAMLRALANRTITAADISTSLARLGIEISVDDIQRRAKAGVLKPATVDVHRRRSYRVGDVLRVFLGPDALTAA
;
A
#
# COMPACT_ATOMS: atom_id res chain seq x y z
N MET A 1 -27.12 -34.80 -5.14
CA MET A 1 -26.87 -33.38 -5.45
C MET A 1 -25.52 -33.01 -4.86
N THR A 2 -24.53 -32.67 -5.68
CA THR A 2 -23.23 -32.18 -5.20
C THR A 2 -23.37 -30.74 -4.72
N ALA A 3 -23.04 -30.48 -3.45
CA ALA A 3 -23.01 -29.13 -2.92
C ALA A 3 -21.96 -28.29 -3.66
N ALA A 4 -22.23 -27.00 -3.84
CA ALA A 4 -21.30 -26.04 -4.40
C ALA A 4 -20.42 -25.44 -3.31
N CYS A 5 -19.24 -24.97 -3.69
CA CYS A 5 -18.31 -24.27 -2.81
C CYS A 5 -18.95 -22.99 -2.25
N VAL A 6 -18.79 -22.76 -0.95
CA VAL A 6 -19.37 -21.62 -0.22
C VAL A 6 -18.63 -20.30 -0.45
N VAL A 7 -17.44 -20.32 -1.07
CA VAL A 7 -16.67 -19.10 -1.36
C VAL A 7 -17.41 -18.28 -2.43
N PRO A 8 -17.66 -16.97 -2.19
CA PRO A 8 -18.31 -16.10 -3.16
C PRO A 8 -17.65 -16.18 -4.54
N HIS A 9 -18.47 -16.24 -5.59
CA HIS A 9 -18.03 -16.30 -6.99
C HIS A 9 -17.23 -17.53 -7.44
N CYS A 10 -16.99 -18.54 -6.57
CA CYS A 10 -16.31 -19.77 -6.98
C CYS A 10 -17.22 -20.74 -7.75
N GLY A 11 -18.35 -21.13 -7.14
CA GLY A 11 -19.37 -22.00 -7.75
C GLY A 11 -18.92 -23.43 -8.10
N ARG A 12 -17.67 -23.82 -7.82
CA ARG A 12 -17.14 -25.17 -8.12
C ARG A 12 -17.78 -26.24 -7.22
N PRO A 13 -17.87 -27.50 -7.67
CA PRO A 13 -18.35 -28.60 -6.84
C PRO A 13 -17.48 -28.81 -5.59
N ALA A 14 -18.13 -29.02 -4.44
CA ALA A 14 -17.51 -29.32 -3.15
C ALA A 14 -18.22 -30.56 -2.53
N PRO A 15 -17.97 -31.78 -3.06
CA PRO A 15 -18.63 -32.97 -2.55
C PRO A 15 -18.16 -33.28 -1.12
N GLY A 16 -19.08 -33.24 -0.15
CA GLY A 16 -18.81 -33.60 1.25
C GLY A 16 -18.02 -32.54 2.05
N ALA A 17 -17.91 -31.31 1.53
CA ALA A 17 -17.22 -30.21 2.19
C ALA A 17 -17.87 -28.87 1.83
N HIS A 18 -17.50 -27.82 2.56
CA HIS A 18 -17.91 -26.45 2.26
C HIS A 18 -16.96 -25.79 1.24
N LEU A 19 -15.65 -26.10 1.29
CA LEU A 19 -14.66 -25.63 0.32
C LEU A 19 -14.40 -26.68 -0.77
N CYS A 20 -14.31 -26.22 -2.03
CA CYS A 20 -13.76 -27.06 -3.09
C CYS A 20 -12.23 -27.21 -2.91
N PRO A 21 -11.60 -28.24 -3.54
CA PRO A 21 -10.16 -28.45 -3.45
C PRO A 21 -9.34 -27.19 -3.81
N GLY A 22 -9.74 -26.43 -4.84
CA GLY A 22 -9.01 -25.22 -5.24
C GLY A 22 -9.01 -24.10 -4.19
N CYS A 23 -10.15 -23.82 -3.56
CA CYS A 23 -10.24 -22.81 -2.50
C CYS A 23 -9.52 -23.28 -1.22
N ARG A 24 -9.63 -24.58 -0.89
CA ARG A 24 -8.87 -25.18 0.20
C ARG A 24 -7.37 -25.05 -0.02
N ASP A 25 -6.90 -25.40 -1.22
CA ASP A 25 -5.46 -25.39 -1.52
C ASP A 25 -4.92 -23.97 -1.55
N ARG A 26 -5.71 -22.98 -1.99
CA ARG A 26 -5.36 -21.55 -1.89
C ARG A 26 -5.22 -21.10 -0.44
N LEU A 27 -6.21 -21.40 0.40
CA LEU A 27 -6.17 -21.09 1.84
C LEU A 27 -4.93 -21.71 2.49
N VAL A 28 -4.61 -22.96 2.17
CA VAL A 28 -3.42 -23.64 2.70
C VAL A 28 -2.13 -22.99 2.21
N ALA A 29 -2.09 -22.51 0.96
CA ALA A 29 -0.95 -21.76 0.46
C ALA A 29 -0.76 -20.46 1.25
N ASP A 30 -1.83 -19.68 1.45
CA ASP A 30 -1.78 -18.44 2.23
C ASP A 30 -1.36 -18.70 3.70
N LEU A 31 -1.81 -19.79 4.32
CA LEU A 31 -1.36 -20.21 5.65
C LEU A 31 0.13 -20.58 5.68
N ARG A 32 0.65 -21.24 4.64
CA ARG A 32 2.07 -21.58 4.54
C ARG A 32 2.95 -20.36 4.34
N ASP A 33 2.47 -19.33 3.64
CA ASP A 33 3.17 -18.05 3.50
C ASP A 33 3.31 -17.31 4.85
N ILE A 34 2.36 -17.52 5.77
CA ILE A 34 2.40 -16.94 7.12
C ILE A 34 3.26 -17.80 8.07
N ALA A 35 3.38 -19.10 7.81
CA ALA A 35 4.08 -20.04 8.66
C ALA A 35 5.61 -19.80 8.72
N LYS A 36 6.21 -20.16 9.84
CA LYS A 36 7.66 -19.98 10.11
C LYS A 36 8.54 -20.85 9.20
N HIS A 37 7.98 -21.92 8.68
CA HIS A 37 8.68 -22.92 7.88
C HIS A 37 8.03 -22.99 6.50
N HIS A 38 8.41 -22.03 5.66
CA HIS A 38 8.03 -22.06 4.26
C HIS A 38 8.77 -23.21 3.54
N PRO A 39 8.10 -24.01 2.68
CA PRO A 39 8.73 -25.12 1.96
C PRO A 39 9.96 -24.69 1.16
N ASP A 40 9.93 -23.48 0.60
CA ASP A 40 10.99 -22.93 -0.25
C ASP A 40 12.04 -22.10 0.52
N GLY A 41 12.01 -22.12 1.85
CA GLY A 41 12.97 -21.40 2.71
C GLY A 41 12.81 -19.87 2.73
N GLN A 42 11.70 -19.35 2.20
CA GLN A 42 11.38 -17.92 2.25
C GLN A 42 10.98 -17.47 3.66
N PRO A 43 11.20 -16.19 4.02
CA PRO A 43 10.70 -15.64 5.28
C PRO A 43 9.16 -15.68 5.33
N SER A 44 8.60 -15.79 6.52
CA SER A 44 7.15 -15.67 6.70
C SER A 44 6.69 -14.24 6.43
N LEU A 45 5.42 -14.06 6.04
CA LEU A 45 4.82 -12.72 5.89
C LEU A 45 4.97 -11.85 7.15
N ILE A 46 4.96 -12.45 8.34
CA ILE A 46 5.18 -11.73 9.61
C ILE A 46 6.63 -11.23 9.70
N ALA A 47 7.61 -12.07 9.36
CA ALA A 47 9.02 -11.67 9.34
C ALA A 47 9.31 -10.59 8.28
N GLU A 48 8.62 -10.63 7.14
CA GLU A 48 8.73 -9.61 6.09
C GLU A 48 8.08 -8.29 6.50
N LEU A 49 6.93 -8.32 7.18
CA LEU A 49 6.31 -7.13 7.78
C LEU A 49 7.21 -6.52 8.87
N ASP A 50 7.82 -7.34 9.73
CA ASP A 50 8.76 -6.88 10.76
C ASP A 50 10.03 -6.25 10.13
N THR A 51 10.53 -6.84 9.03
CA THR A 51 11.62 -6.25 8.24
C THR A 51 11.21 -4.91 7.62
N THR A 52 9.99 -4.82 7.11
CA THR A 52 9.42 -3.60 6.53
C THR A 52 9.32 -2.49 7.57
N LEU A 53 8.83 -2.81 8.77
CA LEU A 53 8.81 -1.89 9.92
C LEU A 53 10.22 -1.42 10.30
N ALA A 54 11.19 -2.34 10.37
CA ALA A 54 12.57 -2.04 10.76
C ALA A 54 13.35 -1.22 9.71
N ARG A 55 13.17 -1.47 8.40
CA ARG A 55 13.83 -0.72 7.31
C ARG A 55 13.43 0.75 7.30
N LEU A 56 12.16 1.05 7.59
CA LEU A 56 11.70 2.43 7.65
C LEU A 56 12.28 3.18 8.86
N ALA A 57 12.31 2.52 10.03
CA ALA A 57 12.92 3.07 11.24
C ALA A 57 14.42 3.42 11.04
N LYS A 58 15.17 2.60 10.27
CA LYS A 58 16.56 2.89 9.91
C LYS A 58 16.69 4.03 8.89
N THR A 59 15.78 4.13 7.93
CA THR A 59 15.78 5.20 6.91
C THR A 59 15.52 6.57 7.55
N THR A 60 14.72 6.63 8.61
CA THR A 60 14.51 7.84 9.42
C THR A 60 15.71 8.17 10.32
N ALA A 61 16.45 7.17 10.81
CA ALA A 61 17.61 7.37 11.70
C ALA A 61 18.91 7.77 10.96
N GLY A 62 19.03 7.44 9.67
CA GLY A 62 20.26 7.62 8.88
C GLY A 62 20.54 9.03 8.33
N ARG A 63 19.59 9.97 8.41
CA ARG A 63 19.80 11.38 8.02
C ARG A 63 20.28 12.22 9.21
N SER A 64 21.36 11.78 9.85
CA SER A 64 22.04 12.57 10.88
C SER A 64 22.93 13.61 10.20
N GLY A 65 22.38 14.82 10.00
CA GLY A 65 23.14 15.90 9.39
C GLY A 65 22.49 17.28 9.34
N VAL A 66 21.30 17.53 9.89
CA VAL A 66 20.79 18.90 10.10
C VAL A 66 19.91 18.91 11.34
N ARG A 67 20.34 19.57 12.42
CA ARG A 67 19.49 19.82 13.60
C ARG A 67 18.50 20.94 13.26
N SER A 68 17.32 20.59 12.79
CA SER A 68 16.18 21.52 12.81
C SER A 68 15.53 21.46 14.20
N ARG A 69 15.57 22.57 14.93
CA ARG A 69 14.76 22.75 16.14
C ARG A 69 13.34 23.07 15.65
N ASN A 70 12.38 22.22 15.98
CA ASN A 70 10.94 22.32 15.70
C ASN A 70 10.46 21.76 14.36
N ALA A 71 10.70 20.47 14.12
CA ALA A 71 9.87 19.69 13.21
C ALA A 71 9.39 18.46 13.96
N ASP A 72 8.07 18.21 13.95
CA ASP A 72 7.49 16.92 14.30
C ASP A 72 8.32 15.84 13.59
N THR A 73 9.02 15.06 14.39
CA THR A 73 9.86 13.97 13.88
C THR A 73 8.92 12.99 13.17
N PRO A 74 9.14 12.67 11.88
CA PRO A 74 8.36 11.63 11.21
C PRO A 74 8.48 10.36 12.06
N LEU A 75 7.35 9.88 12.60
CA LEU A 75 7.35 8.72 13.47
C LEU A 75 8.03 7.55 12.72
N PRO A 76 8.98 6.85 13.35
CA PRO A 76 9.65 5.67 12.79
C PRO A 76 8.69 4.46 12.79
N TYR A 77 7.53 4.60 12.16
CA TYR A 77 6.42 3.65 12.18
C TYR A 77 5.70 3.69 10.83
N HIS A 78 5.56 2.53 10.18
CA HIS A 78 4.76 2.40 8.97
C HIS A 78 3.33 1.97 9.36
N PRO A 79 2.34 2.88 9.41
CA PRO A 79 1.01 2.58 9.95
C PRO A 79 0.35 1.41 9.21
N GLY A 80 0.48 1.35 7.89
CA GLY A 80 -0.08 0.24 7.12
C GLY A 80 0.58 -1.12 7.37
N ALA A 81 1.86 -1.17 7.77
CA ALA A 81 2.56 -2.43 8.01
C ALA A 81 2.25 -2.96 9.40
N ALA A 82 2.15 -2.06 10.37
CA ALA A 82 1.72 -2.41 11.72
C ALA A 82 0.24 -2.78 11.77
N GLU A 83 -0.63 -2.09 11.02
CA GLU A 83 -2.03 -2.47 10.84
C GLU A 83 -2.15 -3.84 10.17
N ALA A 84 -1.44 -4.08 9.06
CA ALA A 84 -1.45 -5.38 8.40
C ALA A 84 -0.96 -6.50 9.33
N ARG A 85 0.10 -6.26 10.11
CA ARG A 85 0.62 -7.22 11.10
C ARG A 85 -0.40 -7.50 12.20
N TYR A 86 -1.07 -6.47 12.70
CA TYR A 86 -2.12 -6.60 13.71
C TYR A 86 -3.28 -7.43 13.18
N VAL A 87 -3.82 -7.08 12.02
CA VAL A 87 -4.93 -7.80 11.36
C VAL A 87 -4.55 -9.26 11.16
N LEU A 88 -3.39 -9.54 10.55
CA LEU A 88 -2.93 -10.90 10.29
C LEU A 88 -2.79 -11.73 11.58
N THR A 89 -2.25 -11.12 12.64
CA THR A 89 -2.10 -11.77 13.95
C THR A 89 -3.45 -12.09 14.57
N ASN A 90 -4.36 -11.12 14.58
CA ASN A 90 -5.67 -11.27 15.19
C ASN A 90 -6.51 -12.33 14.47
N THR A 91 -6.51 -12.30 13.13
CA THR A 91 -7.25 -13.27 12.30
C THR A 91 -6.74 -14.70 12.53
N ILE A 92 -5.43 -14.93 12.44
CA ILE A 92 -4.87 -16.28 12.59
C ILE A 92 -5.09 -16.83 14.01
N THR A 93 -4.88 -16.02 15.04
CA THR A 93 -5.06 -16.49 16.42
C THR A 93 -6.54 -16.75 16.76
N THR A 94 -7.46 -16.00 16.16
CA THR A 94 -8.91 -16.23 16.29
C THR A 94 -9.31 -17.57 15.68
N TRP A 95 -8.96 -17.79 14.40
CA TRP A 95 -9.32 -19.03 13.72
C TRP A 95 -8.61 -20.26 14.27
N ALA A 96 -7.35 -20.12 14.71
CA ALA A 96 -6.65 -21.24 15.37
C ALA A 96 -7.35 -21.68 16.65
N ARG A 97 -7.84 -20.73 17.46
CA ARG A 97 -8.61 -21.02 18.67
C ARG A 97 -9.95 -21.68 18.34
N ASP A 98 -10.71 -21.11 17.40
CA ASP A 98 -12.02 -21.63 17.00
C ASP A 98 -11.93 -23.07 16.45
N VAL A 99 -10.94 -23.36 15.61
CA VAL A 99 -10.69 -24.71 15.09
C VAL A 99 -10.29 -25.67 16.22
N ALA A 100 -9.48 -25.24 17.18
CA ALA A 100 -9.08 -26.07 18.32
C ALA A 100 -10.27 -26.35 19.27
N GLU A 101 -11.11 -25.36 19.53
CA GLU A 101 -12.31 -25.49 20.37
C GLU A 101 -13.36 -26.40 19.72
N THR A 102 -13.53 -26.29 18.40
CA THR A 102 -14.43 -27.16 17.63
C THR A 102 -13.89 -28.59 17.50
N ASN A 103 -12.59 -28.81 17.70
CA ASN A 103 -11.92 -30.11 17.57
C ASN A 103 -11.09 -30.45 18.82
N PRO A 104 -11.73 -30.73 19.97
CA PRO A 104 -11.03 -30.88 21.26
C PRO A 104 -10.07 -32.09 21.34
N HIS A 105 -10.13 -32.99 20.36
CA HIS A 105 -9.20 -34.11 20.21
C HIS A 105 -7.85 -33.70 19.61
N LEU A 106 -7.75 -32.49 19.05
CA LEU A 106 -6.50 -31.93 18.54
C LEU A 106 -5.79 -31.17 19.65
N THR A 107 -4.48 -31.38 19.77
CA THR A 107 -3.64 -30.59 20.67
C THR A 107 -3.20 -29.31 19.95
N PHE A 108 -3.56 -28.15 20.50
CA PHE A 108 -3.09 -26.85 20.04
C PHE A 108 -1.91 -26.39 20.90
N THR A 109 -0.72 -26.29 20.29
CA THR A 109 0.55 -25.98 21.00
C THR A 109 1.29 -24.78 20.40
N ALA A 110 0.61 -23.89 19.68
CA ALA A 110 1.26 -22.75 19.06
C ALA A 110 1.58 -21.65 20.09
N ASP A 111 2.82 -21.18 20.09
CA ASP A 111 3.35 -20.10 20.95
C ASP A 111 3.53 -18.77 20.19
N SER A 112 3.23 -18.78 18.89
CA SER A 112 3.44 -17.68 17.95
C SER A 112 2.39 -17.73 16.84
N VAL A 113 2.16 -16.60 16.17
CA VAL A 113 1.21 -16.53 15.05
C VAL A 113 1.64 -17.42 13.89
N GLU A 114 2.94 -17.51 13.64
CA GLU A 114 3.51 -18.35 12.59
C GLU A 114 3.36 -19.84 12.91
N ALA A 115 3.48 -20.23 14.19
CA ALA A 115 3.20 -21.59 14.63
C ALA A 115 1.70 -21.91 14.54
N ALA A 116 0.83 -20.94 14.82
CA ALA A 116 -0.63 -21.11 14.70
C ALA A 116 -1.04 -21.29 13.23
N ALA A 117 -0.49 -20.51 12.32
CA ALA A 117 -0.70 -20.69 10.88
C ALA A 117 -0.17 -22.06 10.39
N ALA A 118 1.02 -22.46 10.85
CA ALA A 118 1.58 -23.78 10.55
C ALA A 118 0.72 -24.93 11.08
N TRP A 119 0.12 -24.77 12.26
CA TRP A 119 -0.81 -25.74 12.84
C TRP A 119 -2.09 -25.87 12.01
N LEU A 120 -2.72 -24.75 11.63
CA LEU A 120 -3.90 -24.76 10.76
C LEU A 120 -3.62 -25.44 9.41
N ALA A 121 -2.46 -25.17 8.80
CA ALA A 121 -2.08 -25.73 7.49
C ALA A 121 -1.95 -27.27 7.48
N GLN A 122 -1.84 -27.92 8.64
CA GLN A 122 -1.76 -29.39 8.75
C GLN A 122 -3.11 -30.08 8.53
N PHE A 123 -4.22 -29.36 8.63
CA PHE A 123 -5.57 -29.94 8.61
C PHE A 123 -6.43 -29.41 7.47
N PRO A 124 -5.98 -29.47 6.21
CA PRO A 124 -6.67 -28.84 5.07
C PRO A 124 -8.10 -29.36 4.88
N ASN A 125 -8.35 -30.62 5.19
CA ASN A 125 -9.70 -31.20 5.08
C ASN A 125 -10.61 -30.75 6.23
N LEU A 126 -10.09 -30.53 7.44
CA LEU A 126 -10.89 -29.98 8.55
C LEU A 126 -11.32 -28.55 8.26
N LEU A 127 -10.41 -27.72 7.72
CA LEU A 127 -10.73 -26.36 7.29
C LEU A 127 -11.80 -26.35 6.19
N ALA A 128 -11.74 -27.32 5.27
CA ALA A 128 -12.71 -27.42 4.17
C ALA A 128 -14.12 -27.81 4.63
N ILE A 129 -14.26 -28.54 5.73
CA ILE A 129 -15.55 -28.95 6.31
C ILE A 129 -15.98 -28.08 7.49
N HIS A 130 -15.23 -27.03 7.82
CA HIS A 130 -15.55 -26.16 8.94
C HIS A 130 -16.91 -25.46 8.73
N PRO A 131 -17.80 -25.38 9.74
CA PRO A 131 -19.11 -24.74 9.57
C PRO A 131 -19.04 -23.29 9.07
N ALA A 132 -18.00 -22.56 9.49
CA ALA A 132 -17.70 -21.20 9.06
C ALA A 132 -16.64 -21.11 7.94
N ALA A 133 -16.48 -22.15 7.10
CA ALA A 133 -15.39 -22.21 6.13
C ALA A 133 -15.37 -21.05 5.12
N ALA A 134 -16.52 -20.44 4.80
CA ALA A 134 -16.58 -19.26 3.92
C ALA A 134 -15.86 -18.05 4.55
N GLU A 135 -16.18 -17.75 5.81
CA GLU A 135 -15.64 -16.63 6.58
C GLU A 135 -14.16 -16.87 6.90
N LEU A 136 -13.82 -18.08 7.35
CA LEU A 136 -12.44 -18.50 7.60
C LEU A 136 -11.56 -18.30 6.36
N HIS A 137 -12.04 -18.75 5.19
CA HIS A 137 -11.32 -18.56 3.94
C HIS A 137 -11.18 -17.06 3.60
N ASP A 138 -12.28 -16.31 3.62
CA ASP A 138 -12.29 -14.89 3.25
C ASP A 138 -11.35 -14.06 4.14
N GLU A 139 -11.44 -14.22 5.45
CA GLU A 139 -10.65 -13.44 6.40
C GLU A 139 -9.15 -13.76 6.30
N ILE A 140 -8.77 -15.05 6.27
CA ILE A 140 -7.36 -15.45 6.21
C ILE A 140 -6.74 -15.03 4.88
N THR A 141 -7.42 -15.28 3.76
CA THR A 141 -6.90 -14.89 2.44
C THR A 141 -6.83 -13.36 2.30
N SER A 142 -7.83 -12.62 2.79
CA SER A 142 -7.81 -11.15 2.80
C SER A 142 -6.68 -10.57 3.65
N ALA A 143 -6.46 -11.12 4.85
CA ALA A 143 -5.37 -10.70 5.72
C ALA A 143 -3.99 -10.98 5.09
N ALA A 144 -3.81 -12.16 4.48
CA ALA A 144 -2.59 -12.52 3.76
C ALA A 144 -2.36 -11.61 2.54
N HIS A 145 -3.41 -11.29 1.78
CA HIS A 145 -3.36 -10.36 0.65
C HIS A 145 -3.01 -8.94 1.08
N LEU A 146 -3.57 -8.46 2.20
CA LEU A 146 -3.23 -7.15 2.77
C LEU A 146 -1.75 -7.08 3.15
N ALA A 147 -1.25 -8.09 3.86
CA ALA A 147 0.17 -8.18 4.25
C ALA A 147 1.08 -8.12 3.03
N ARG A 148 0.79 -8.94 2.01
CA ARG A 148 1.59 -8.99 0.77
C ARG A 148 1.60 -7.67 0.03
N ARG A 149 0.43 -7.05 -0.14
CA ARG A 149 0.35 -5.71 -0.73
C ARG A 149 1.23 -4.73 0.02
N VAL A 150 1.20 -4.71 1.35
CA VAL A 150 2.03 -3.78 2.12
C VAL A 150 3.52 -4.08 1.95
N ILE A 151 3.92 -5.34 1.93
CA ILE A 151 5.31 -5.73 1.68
C ILE A 151 5.75 -5.30 0.27
N ASP A 152 4.98 -5.66 -0.76
CA ASP A 152 5.25 -5.36 -2.17
C ASP A 152 5.28 -3.84 -2.41
N HIS A 153 4.36 -3.09 -1.79
CA HIS A 153 4.31 -1.64 -1.88
C HIS A 153 5.39 -0.94 -1.04
N ALA A 154 5.86 -1.53 0.06
CA ALA A 154 6.97 -0.96 0.85
C ALA A 154 8.33 -1.05 0.12
N VAL A 155 8.44 -1.93 -0.87
CA VAL A 155 9.59 -2.00 -1.80
C VAL A 155 9.43 -1.03 -2.98
N ASP A 156 8.24 -0.46 -3.18
CA ASP A 156 7.93 0.36 -4.33
C ASP A 156 8.34 1.83 -4.14
N THR A 157 9.62 2.11 -4.41
CA THR A 157 10.18 3.48 -4.47
C THR A 157 9.77 4.24 -5.74
N ARG A 158 8.82 3.73 -6.53
CA ARG A 158 8.39 4.36 -7.77
C ARG A 158 7.38 5.48 -7.53
N ILE A 159 7.53 6.55 -8.29
CA ILE A 159 6.65 7.70 -8.36
C ILE A 159 5.52 7.42 -9.36
N TYR A 160 4.31 7.81 -8.99
CA TYR A 160 3.13 7.78 -9.86
C TYR A 160 3.22 8.90 -10.90
N LEU A 161 2.97 8.55 -12.17
CA LEU A 161 3.09 9.46 -13.32
C LEU A 161 1.81 9.51 -14.17
N GLY A 162 0.64 9.31 -13.57
CA GLY A 162 -0.66 9.47 -14.26
C GLY A 162 -1.14 8.20 -14.98
N ARG A 163 -2.31 8.27 -15.66
CA ARG A 163 -2.83 7.16 -16.48
C ARG A 163 -2.19 7.11 -17.86
N CYS A 164 -1.84 5.93 -18.34
CA CYS A 164 -1.18 5.73 -19.62
C CYS A 164 -1.92 6.42 -20.77
N GLY A 165 -3.24 6.30 -20.84
CA GLY A 165 -4.07 6.89 -21.91
C GLY A 165 -4.15 8.42 -21.95
N ASP A 166 -3.58 9.14 -20.97
CA ASP A 166 -3.68 10.60 -20.87
C ASP A 166 -2.62 11.35 -21.71
N ILE A 167 -1.62 10.68 -22.30
CA ILE A 167 -0.62 11.30 -23.20
C ILE A 167 -0.50 10.54 -24.51
N ALA A 168 -0.38 11.31 -25.60
CA ALA A 168 -0.24 10.98 -27.02
C ALA A 168 0.02 9.50 -27.38
N GLY A 169 -0.92 8.90 -28.13
CA GLY A 169 -0.63 7.80 -29.06
C GLY A 169 -1.42 6.50 -28.89
N ARG A 170 -2.06 6.24 -27.73
CA ARG A 170 -2.95 5.08 -27.56
C ARG A 170 -4.24 5.48 -26.87
N HIS A 171 -5.34 5.46 -27.62
CA HIS A 171 -6.67 5.62 -27.06
C HIS A 171 -7.01 4.40 -26.17
N GLY A 172 -7.13 4.61 -24.86
CA GLY A 172 -7.90 3.72 -23.99
C GLY A 172 -7.12 2.74 -23.09
N CYS A 173 -5.80 2.85 -22.92
CA CYS A 173 -5.12 2.05 -21.88
C CYS A 173 -5.54 2.53 -20.48
N PRO A 174 -6.21 1.70 -19.66
CA PRO A 174 -6.65 2.08 -18.32
C PRO A 174 -5.51 2.09 -17.30
N GLY A 175 -4.33 1.61 -17.70
CA GLY A 175 -3.16 1.42 -16.86
C GLY A 175 -2.54 2.68 -16.33
N VAL A 176 -1.65 2.51 -15.36
CA VAL A 176 -0.97 3.59 -14.64
C VAL A 176 0.52 3.53 -14.93
N VAL A 177 1.13 4.71 -15.08
CA VAL A 177 2.57 4.84 -15.32
C VAL A 177 3.29 5.05 -14.00
N TYR A 178 4.33 4.25 -13.76
CA TYR A 178 5.21 4.37 -12.61
C TYR A 178 6.67 4.48 -13.04
N ALA A 179 7.49 5.25 -12.33
CA ALA A 179 8.94 5.33 -12.57
C ALA A 179 9.71 5.30 -11.27
N ARG A 180 10.97 4.86 -11.24
CA ARG A 180 11.80 5.04 -10.04
C ARG A 180 12.02 6.53 -9.78
N ARG A 181 12.21 6.95 -8.52
CA ARG A 181 12.38 8.38 -8.10
C ARG A 181 13.38 9.22 -8.91
N ARG A 182 14.35 8.60 -9.60
CA ARG A 182 15.38 9.27 -10.42
C ARG A 182 15.50 8.68 -11.84
N ALA A 183 14.52 7.89 -12.28
CA ALA A 183 14.51 7.41 -13.66
C ALA A 183 13.97 8.50 -14.58
N ASP A 184 14.53 8.57 -15.78
CA ASP A 184 14.03 9.42 -16.87
C ASP A 184 12.91 8.73 -17.66
N THR A 185 12.75 7.41 -17.49
CA THR A 185 11.70 6.60 -18.12
C THR A 185 10.86 5.88 -17.07
N GLY A 186 9.54 5.91 -17.24
CA GLY A 186 8.55 5.15 -16.47
C GLY A 186 7.85 4.12 -17.34
N THR A 187 7.31 3.07 -16.73
CA THR A 187 6.62 1.99 -17.44
C THR A 187 5.16 1.94 -17.03
N CYS A 188 4.25 1.75 -17.99
CA CYS A 188 2.87 1.43 -17.68
C CYS A 188 2.77 0.02 -17.06
N ASP A 189 2.01 -0.12 -15.98
CA ASP A 189 1.75 -1.41 -15.31
C ASP A 189 0.87 -2.38 -16.11
N THR A 190 0.20 -1.90 -17.16
CA THR A 190 -0.79 -2.66 -17.92
C THR A 190 -0.31 -3.00 -19.32
N CYS A 191 0.09 -2.01 -20.13
CA CYS A 191 0.57 -2.26 -21.50
C CYS A 191 2.10 -2.37 -21.60
N GLY A 192 2.84 -2.04 -20.54
CA GLY A 192 4.31 -2.07 -20.53
C GLY A 192 4.98 -0.93 -21.30
N ASP A 193 4.23 0.01 -21.88
CA ASP A 193 4.82 1.14 -22.63
C ASP A 193 5.75 1.97 -21.76
N GLU A 194 6.85 2.41 -22.38
CA GLU A 194 7.78 3.36 -21.80
C GLU A 194 7.29 4.79 -22.02
N HIS A 195 7.37 5.60 -20.97
CA HIS A 195 6.98 6.99 -20.96
C HIS A 195 8.10 7.87 -20.41
N ASP A 196 8.32 9.01 -21.04
CA ASP A 196 9.22 10.03 -20.50
C ASP A 196 8.67 10.61 -19.19
N VAL A 197 9.48 10.56 -18.14
CA VAL A 197 9.09 10.98 -16.79
C VAL A 197 8.91 12.49 -16.71
N HIS A 198 9.70 13.26 -17.45
CA HIS A 198 9.65 14.73 -17.44
C HIS A 198 8.36 15.22 -18.11
N THR A 199 8.02 14.72 -19.29
CA THR A 199 6.78 15.04 -20.02
C THR A 199 5.55 14.67 -19.18
N ARG A 200 5.54 13.47 -18.57
CA ARG A 200 4.42 13.02 -17.73
C ARG A 200 4.25 13.86 -16.47
N ARG A 201 5.36 14.16 -15.78
CA ARG A 201 5.37 15.02 -14.61
C ARG A 201 4.89 16.44 -14.96
N ALA A 202 5.34 16.99 -16.08
CA ALA A 202 4.91 18.31 -16.56
C ALA A 202 3.40 18.36 -16.85
N ALA A 203 2.84 17.34 -17.50
CA ALA A 203 1.41 17.25 -17.76
C ALA A 203 0.59 17.24 -16.46
N MET A 204 1.04 16.51 -15.44
CA MET A 204 0.38 16.46 -14.14
C MET A 204 0.48 17.77 -13.37
N LEU A 205 1.63 18.46 -13.44
CA LEU A 205 1.79 19.79 -12.87
C LEU A 205 0.87 20.81 -13.54
N ARG A 206 0.71 20.75 -14.87
CA ARG A 206 -0.25 21.57 -15.61
C ARG A 206 -1.69 21.31 -15.16
N ALA A 207 -2.07 20.05 -14.98
CA ALA A 207 -3.40 19.69 -14.48
C ALA A 207 -3.69 20.22 -13.06
N LEU A 208 -2.65 20.29 -12.22
CA LEU A 208 -2.76 20.87 -10.87
C LEU A 208 -2.68 22.41 -10.87
N ALA A 209 -2.05 23.03 -11.86
CA ALA A 209 -1.68 24.45 -11.84
C ALA A 209 -2.87 25.42 -11.61
N ASN A 210 -4.07 25.05 -12.03
CA ASN A 210 -5.29 25.86 -11.88
C ASN A 210 -6.06 25.59 -10.58
N ARG A 211 -5.63 24.62 -9.77
CA ARG A 211 -6.26 24.35 -8.47
C ARG A 211 -5.85 25.40 -7.44
N THR A 212 -6.81 25.79 -6.62
CA THR A 212 -6.61 26.64 -5.44
C THR A 212 -6.83 25.78 -4.20
N ILE A 213 -5.76 25.46 -3.50
CA ILE A 213 -5.76 24.54 -2.35
C ILE A 213 -4.82 25.05 -1.24
N THR A 214 -4.88 24.46 -0.05
CA THR A 214 -4.08 24.90 1.10
C THR A 214 -2.59 24.62 0.92
N ALA A 215 -1.72 25.33 1.62
CA ALA A 215 -0.27 25.07 1.57
C ALA A 215 0.10 23.63 1.96
N ALA A 216 -0.65 23.02 2.89
CA ALA A 216 -0.48 21.62 3.29
C ALA A 216 -0.80 20.67 2.13
N ASP A 217 -1.95 20.87 1.48
CA ASP A 217 -2.37 20.04 0.34
C ASP A 217 -1.43 20.22 -0.86
N ILE A 218 -0.87 21.41 -1.07
CA ILE A 218 0.15 21.67 -2.10
C ILE A 218 1.41 20.87 -1.80
N SER A 219 1.97 20.99 -0.59
CA SER A 219 3.16 20.25 -0.17
C SER A 219 2.99 18.75 -0.36
N THR A 220 1.87 18.19 0.13
CA THR A 220 1.57 16.77 -0.01
C THR A 220 1.38 16.35 -1.47
N SER A 221 0.67 17.15 -2.27
CA SER A 221 0.42 16.83 -3.69
C SER A 221 1.71 16.84 -4.50
N LEU A 222 2.59 17.82 -4.30
CA LEU A 222 3.86 17.93 -5.02
C LEU A 222 4.89 16.89 -4.57
N ALA A 223 4.93 16.54 -3.29
CA ALA A 223 5.80 15.49 -2.78
C ALA A 223 5.51 14.13 -3.43
N ARG A 224 4.23 13.83 -3.71
CA ARG A 224 3.81 12.62 -4.46
C ARG A 224 4.33 12.61 -5.90
N LEU A 225 4.67 13.77 -6.46
CA LEU A 225 5.24 13.92 -7.81
C LEU A 225 6.78 13.98 -7.80
N GLY A 226 7.38 13.85 -6.62
CA GLY A 226 8.83 13.95 -6.41
C GLY A 226 9.35 15.38 -6.27
N ILE A 227 8.47 16.37 -6.04
CA ILE A 227 8.86 17.77 -5.82
C ILE A 227 8.70 18.11 -4.33
N GLU A 228 9.82 18.37 -3.67
CA GLU A 228 9.84 18.68 -2.24
C GLU A 228 9.78 20.20 -2.03
N ILE A 229 8.61 20.70 -1.63
CA ILE A 229 8.38 22.10 -1.20
C ILE A 229 7.64 22.06 0.12
N SER A 230 8.23 22.60 1.19
CA SER A 230 7.63 22.55 2.52
C SER A 230 6.51 23.58 2.69
N VAL A 231 5.59 23.32 3.62
CA VAL A 231 4.53 24.27 4.01
C VAL A 231 5.14 25.57 4.51
N ASP A 232 6.21 25.48 5.31
CA ASP A 232 6.91 26.63 5.88
C ASP A 232 7.56 27.49 4.81
N ASP A 233 8.11 26.90 3.75
CA ASP A 233 8.66 27.65 2.63
C ASP A 233 7.57 28.44 1.91
N ILE A 234 6.40 27.82 1.66
CA ILE A 234 5.25 28.47 1.03
C ILE A 234 4.78 29.64 1.91
N GLN A 235 4.63 29.41 3.22
CA GLN A 235 4.22 30.44 4.17
C GLN A 235 5.25 31.58 4.29
N ARG A 236 6.55 31.27 4.28
CA ARG A 236 7.64 32.25 4.30
C ARG A 236 7.59 33.15 3.07
N ARG A 237 7.40 32.58 1.88
CA ARG A 237 7.22 33.34 0.63
C ARG A 237 5.94 34.18 0.64
N ALA A 238 4.87 33.68 1.25
CA ALA A 238 3.63 34.45 1.41
C ALA A 238 3.81 35.63 2.37
N LYS A 239 4.50 35.43 3.51
CA LYS A 239 4.82 36.49 4.46
C LYS A 239 5.73 37.56 3.85
N ALA A 240 6.65 37.15 2.97
CA ALA A 240 7.51 38.05 2.21
C ALA A 240 6.78 38.79 1.06
N GLY A 241 5.48 38.55 0.85
CA GLY A 241 4.70 39.19 -0.21
C GLY A 241 4.92 38.63 -1.62
N VAL A 242 5.77 37.60 -1.75
CA VAL A 242 6.09 36.96 -3.04
C VAL A 242 4.94 36.06 -3.51
N LEU A 243 4.28 35.35 -2.58
CA LEU A 243 3.08 34.57 -2.86
C LEU A 243 1.84 35.27 -2.30
N LYS A 244 0.85 35.51 -3.16
CA LYS A 244 -0.45 36.06 -2.74
C LYS A 244 -1.45 34.93 -2.54
N PRO A 245 -2.17 34.87 -1.43
CA PRO A 245 -3.26 33.91 -1.26
C PRO A 245 -4.36 34.20 -2.28
N ALA A 246 -4.84 33.16 -2.96
CA ALA A 246 -5.92 33.29 -3.92
C ALA A 246 -7.27 33.39 -3.21
N THR A 247 -7.44 32.65 -2.11
CA THR A 247 -8.62 32.73 -1.24
C THR A 247 -8.22 32.60 0.22
N VAL A 248 -9.09 33.12 1.10
CA VAL A 248 -9.01 32.92 2.54
C VAL A 248 -10.37 32.41 2.99
N ASP A 249 -10.41 31.27 3.66
CA ASP A 249 -11.66 30.68 4.14
C ASP A 249 -12.17 31.37 5.42
N VAL A 250 -13.36 30.96 5.89
CA VAL A 250 -13.99 31.45 7.12
C VAL A 250 -13.16 31.17 8.37
N HIS A 251 -12.27 30.17 8.33
CA HIS A 251 -11.33 29.82 9.39
C HIS A 251 -9.97 30.50 9.24
N ARG A 252 -9.86 31.53 8.38
CA ARG A 252 -8.64 32.28 8.06
C ARG A 252 -7.52 31.43 7.44
N ARG A 253 -7.82 30.25 6.89
CA ARG A 253 -6.86 29.44 6.16
C ARG A 253 -6.69 29.99 4.76
N ARG A 254 -5.43 30.17 4.38
CA ARG A 254 -5.05 30.70 3.07
C ARG A 254 -4.91 29.56 2.07
N SER A 255 -5.55 29.70 0.93
CA SER A 255 -5.34 28.82 -0.22
C SER A 255 -4.55 29.55 -1.30
N TYR A 256 -3.72 28.81 -2.01
CA TYR A 256 -2.84 29.32 -3.04
C TYR A 256 -3.13 28.60 -4.33
N ARG A 257 -3.01 29.31 -5.45
CA ARG A 257 -3.02 28.67 -6.75
C ARG A 257 -1.72 27.89 -6.93
N VAL A 258 -1.83 26.59 -7.22
CA VAL A 258 -0.66 25.70 -7.34
C VAL A 258 0.34 26.24 -8.37
N GLY A 259 -0.14 26.75 -9.49
CA GLY A 259 0.73 27.30 -10.55
C GLY A 259 1.57 28.50 -10.11
N ASP A 260 1.08 29.33 -9.17
CA ASP A 260 1.85 30.46 -8.65
C ASP A 260 2.95 29.96 -7.69
N VAL A 261 2.67 28.92 -6.90
CA VAL A 261 3.67 28.25 -6.07
C VAL A 261 4.76 27.63 -6.94
N LEU A 262 4.37 26.88 -7.98
CA LEU A 262 5.34 26.25 -8.90
C LEU A 262 6.24 27.31 -9.56
N ARG A 263 5.69 28.42 -10.03
CA ARG A 263 6.48 29.51 -10.63
C ARG A 263 7.49 30.14 -9.66
N VAL A 264 7.11 30.29 -8.39
CA VAL A 264 7.99 30.89 -7.37
C VAL A 264 9.14 29.97 -6.97
N PHE A 265 8.93 28.65 -6.95
CA PHE A 265 9.93 27.69 -6.47
C PHE A 265 10.74 27.01 -7.56
N LEU A 266 10.16 26.78 -8.73
CA LEU A 266 10.78 26.06 -9.85
C LEU A 266 11.08 26.96 -11.05
N GLY A 267 10.69 28.24 -10.99
CA GLY A 267 10.92 29.23 -12.06
C GLY A 267 9.74 29.38 -13.03
N PRO A 268 9.79 30.38 -13.92
CA PRO A 268 8.70 30.69 -14.85
C PRO A 268 8.39 29.53 -15.81
N ASP A 269 9.40 28.70 -16.11
CA ASP A 269 9.27 27.60 -17.07
C ASP A 269 8.76 26.28 -16.49
N ALA A 270 8.41 26.26 -15.20
CA ALA A 270 7.96 25.06 -14.47
C ALA A 270 6.71 24.39 -15.07
N LEU A 271 5.99 25.08 -15.95
CA LEU A 271 4.80 24.59 -16.63
C LEU A 271 4.97 24.48 -18.16
N THR A 272 6.08 24.95 -18.73
CA THR A 272 6.31 25.03 -20.19
C THR A 272 7.17 23.91 -20.76
N ALA A 273 7.95 23.17 -19.96
CA ALA A 273 8.72 22.03 -20.46
C ALA A 273 7.78 20.90 -20.95
N ALA A 274 7.74 20.66 -22.26
CA ALA A 274 7.06 19.57 -22.93
C ALA A 274 8.10 18.58 -23.45
#